data_AF-A0A7T4WFS2-F1
#
_entry.id   AF-A0A7T4WFS2-F1
#
_cell.length_a   1.000
_cell.length_b   1.000
_cell.length_c   1.000
_cell.angle_alpha   90.00
_cell.angle_beta   90.00
_cell.angle_gamma   90.00
#
_symmetry.space_group_name_H-M   'P 1'
#
loop_
_entity.id
_entity.type
_entity.pdbx_description
1 polymer ?
#
loop_
_entity_poly.entity_id
_entity_poly.type
_entity_poly.pdbx_seq_one_letter_code
_entity_poly.pdbx_strand_id
1 'polypeptide(L)'
;MITFGMVGVLKGIADRGETPGGGGPAKDNAAKDNREPHRALKSAYREGKVTKEHFTNFKTKKTPEESDSGTAAKLFDMGFPKRDIAKIVESGSNFADHKFTVGEKLYKFTGNGYVPNPNNAYFLDKKGLEDTMGKFGKSDGTWDNWGVKNHLALPCSNLANSIAEYPVKSESTGLSSSINPATENYFVDGADGTLGLPGGGTQLTPGLGTVGNGTPYTP
;
A
#
# COMPACT_ATOMS: atom_id res chain seq x y z
N MET A 1 34.04 -43.02 -47.36
CA MET A 1 33.32 -42.59 -48.57
C MET A 1 32.21 -41.64 -48.09
N ILE A 2 32.30 -40.30 -48.16
CA ILE A 2 32.44 -39.39 -49.34
C ILE A 2 31.41 -39.80 -50.41
N THR A 3 30.40 -39.02 -50.81
CA THR A 3 30.42 -37.67 -51.44
C THR A 3 28.99 -37.07 -51.41
N PHE A 4 28.74 -35.86 -50.88
CA PHE A 4 28.56 -34.55 -51.56
C PHE A 4 27.57 -34.44 -52.73
N GLY A 5 26.68 -33.43 -52.63
CA GLY A 5 25.84 -32.90 -53.71
C GLY A 5 25.21 -31.55 -53.33
N MET A 6 25.99 -30.48 -53.39
CA MET A 6 25.54 -29.06 -53.40
C MET A 6 24.71 -28.76 -54.65
N VAL A 7 23.65 -27.93 -54.53
CA VAL A 7 23.26 -26.76 -55.36
C VAL A 7 22.07 -26.10 -54.61
N GLY A 8 21.95 -24.81 -54.33
CA GLY A 8 22.70 -23.64 -54.75
C GLY A 8 22.30 -22.41 -53.92
N VAL A 9 23.17 -21.40 -53.97
CA VAL A 9 23.01 -20.06 -53.40
C VAL A 9 22.42 -19.13 -54.45
N LEU A 10 21.50 -18.25 -54.07
CA LEU A 10 21.39 -16.82 -54.44
C LEU A 10 20.05 -16.28 -53.85
N LYS A 11 20.09 -15.49 -52.78
CA LYS A 11 20.11 -14.01 -52.74
C LYS A 11 18.85 -13.36 -53.36
N GLY A 12 18.00 -12.82 -52.49
CA GLY A 12 16.95 -11.87 -52.81
C GLY A 12 16.46 -11.19 -51.53
N ILE A 13 17.11 -10.09 -51.15
CA ILE A 13 16.61 -9.12 -50.17
C ILE A 13 15.83 -8.06 -50.94
N ALA A 14 14.55 -7.88 -50.60
CA ALA A 14 13.72 -6.68 -50.69
C ALA A 14 12.26 -7.13 -50.48
N ASP A 15 11.33 -6.44 -49.84
CA ASP A 15 11.28 -5.32 -48.90
C ASP A 15 9.82 -5.35 -48.38
N ARG A 16 9.62 -4.84 -47.16
CA ARG A 16 8.37 -4.46 -46.47
C ARG A 16 7.00 -4.81 -47.09
N GLY A 17 6.23 -5.57 -46.30
CA GLY A 17 4.77 -5.50 -46.24
C GLY A 17 4.31 -5.75 -44.81
N GLU A 18 4.06 -4.68 -44.05
CA GLU A 18 3.36 -4.74 -42.77
C GLU A 18 1.90 -5.14 -42.98
N THR A 19 1.37 -6.05 -42.16
CA THR A 19 -0.05 -6.12 -41.74
C THR A 19 -0.19 -7.12 -40.58
N PRO A 20 -1.22 -6.98 -39.71
CA PRO A 20 -1.01 -6.69 -38.31
C PRO A 20 -1.24 -7.91 -37.39
N GLY A 21 -0.39 -8.02 -36.37
CA GLY A 21 -0.45 -9.03 -35.33
C GLY A 21 -1.70 -8.91 -34.44
N GLY A 22 -2.24 -10.06 -34.10
CA GLY A 22 -3.47 -10.25 -33.34
C GLY A 22 -3.48 -9.61 -31.96
N GLY A 23 -4.66 -9.13 -31.58
CA GLY A 23 -4.95 -8.57 -30.26
C GLY A 23 -4.89 -9.64 -29.17
N GLY A 24 -3.83 -9.58 -28.36
CA GLY A 24 -3.82 -10.15 -27.01
C GLY A 24 -4.70 -9.31 -26.06
N PRO A 25 -5.23 -9.89 -24.97
CA PRO A 25 -6.08 -9.16 -24.04
C PRO A 25 -5.31 -8.03 -23.37
N ALA A 26 -5.92 -6.85 -23.39
CA ALA A 26 -5.39 -5.60 -22.87
C ALA A 26 -4.86 -5.76 -21.43
N LYS A 27 -3.53 -5.79 -21.30
CA LYS A 27 -2.86 -5.19 -20.17
C LYS A 27 -3.13 -3.68 -20.24
N ASP A 28 -3.20 -3.04 -19.09
CA ASP A 28 -3.30 -1.59 -18.91
C ASP A 28 -4.72 -1.02 -18.86
N ASN A 29 -5.33 -1.06 -17.67
CA ASN A 29 -6.23 0.01 -17.23
C ASN A 29 -6.16 0.35 -15.73
N ALA A 30 -5.28 -0.28 -14.93
CA ALA A 30 -5.09 0.11 -13.52
C ALA A 30 -4.23 1.39 -13.34
N ALA A 31 -3.59 1.90 -14.39
CA ALA A 31 -2.68 3.05 -14.31
C ALA A 31 -3.37 4.42 -14.44
N LYS A 32 -4.67 4.49 -14.77
CA LYS A 32 -5.34 5.78 -15.01
C LYS A 32 -5.95 6.44 -13.76
N ASP A 33 -6.15 5.70 -12.68
CA ASP A 33 -6.83 6.21 -11.48
C ASP A 33 -5.89 6.65 -10.33
N ASN A 34 -4.59 6.33 -10.45
CA ASN A 34 -3.57 6.72 -9.46
C ASN A 34 -3.21 8.23 -9.48
N ARG A 35 -3.98 9.05 -10.22
CA ARG A 35 -3.82 10.52 -10.32
C ARG A 35 -4.75 11.27 -9.37
N GLU A 36 -5.78 10.64 -8.83
CA GLU A 36 -6.71 11.30 -7.91
C GLU A 36 -6.08 11.72 -6.57
N PRO A 37 -5.19 10.94 -5.93
CA PRO A 37 -4.48 11.38 -4.73
C PRO A 37 -3.59 12.59 -4.96
N HIS A 38 -2.88 12.62 -6.09
CA HIS A 38 -2.12 13.80 -6.50
C HIS A 38 -3.04 15.01 -6.78
N ARG A 39 -4.24 14.80 -7.36
CA ARG A 39 -5.21 15.87 -7.58
C ARG A 39 -5.82 16.38 -6.27
N ALA A 40 -6.17 15.51 -5.33
CA ALA A 40 -6.71 15.86 -4.04
C ALA A 40 -5.70 16.64 -3.20
N LEU A 41 -4.43 16.20 -3.17
CA LEU A 41 -3.33 16.93 -2.52
C LEU A 41 -3.10 18.29 -3.20
N LYS A 42 -3.10 18.33 -4.53
CA LYS A 42 -2.96 19.57 -5.30
C LYS A 42 -4.13 20.53 -5.07
N SER A 43 -5.34 20.02 -4.91
CA SER A 43 -6.53 20.80 -4.53
C SER A 43 -6.38 21.33 -3.11
N ALA A 44 -6.00 20.48 -2.16
CA ALA A 44 -5.77 20.88 -0.76
C ALA A 44 -4.65 21.93 -0.64
N TYR A 45 -3.59 21.84 -1.44
CA TYR A 45 -2.54 22.87 -1.54
C TYR A 45 -3.08 24.18 -2.12
N ARG A 46 -3.85 24.12 -3.21
CA ARG A 46 -4.48 25.31 -3.83
C ARG A 46 -5.52 25.97 -2.92
N GLU A 47 -6.19 25.18 -2.08
CA GLU A 47 -7.16 25.62 -1.09
C GLU A 47 -6.51 26.11 0.22
N GLY A 48 -5.17 26.06 0.34
CA GLY A 48 -4.43 26.49 1.53
C GLY A 48 -4.57 25.56 2.75
N LYS A 49 -5.19 24.38 2.58
CA LYS A 49 -5.34 23.35 3.63
C LYS A 49 -4.02 22.64 3.92
N VAL A 50 -3.10 22.66 2.97
CA VAL A 50 -1.72 22.18 3.10
C VAL A 50 -0.82 23.31 2.62
N THR A 51 0.06 23.82 3.47
CA THR A 51 1.01 24.89 3.13
C THR A 51 2.36 24.34 2.71
N LYS A 52 3.23 25.18 2.13
CA LYS A 52 4.62 24.82 1.79
C LYS A 52 5.42 24.31 3.00
N GLU A 53 5.06 24.68 4.24
CA GLU A 53 5.71 24.16 5.45
C GLU A 53 5.36 22.70 5.77
N HIS A 54 4.22 22.19 5.25
CA HIS A 54 3.87 20.76 5.35
C HIS A 54 4.73 19.88 4.45
N PHE A 55 5.51 20.53 3.58
CA PHE A 55 6.38 19.92 2.63
C PHE A 55 7.83 20.11 3.04
N THR A 56 8.29 19.19 3.88
CA THR A 56 9.63 19.21 4.44
C THR A 56 10.63 18.71 3.40
N ASN A 57 11.30 19.66 2.74
CA ASN A 57 12.39 19.37 1.81
C ASN A 57 13.64 19.00 2.62
N PHE A 58 13.79 17.72 3.00
CA PHE A 58 14.98 17.24 3.71
C PHE A 58 15.69 16.14 2.94
N LYS A 59 16.95 16.42 2.61
CA LYS A 59 17.94 15.42 2.25
C LYS A 59 18.06 14.39 3.39
N THR A 60 17.99 13.12 3.00
CA THR A 60 18.42 11.93 3.77
C THR A 60 17.81 11.79 5.17
N LYS A 61 16.71 11.03 5.27
CA LYS A 61 16.32 10.38 6.52
C LYS A 61 17.48 9.45 6.93
N LYS A 62 17.98 9.60 8.16
CA LYS A 62 18.84 8.58 8.78
C LYS A 62 18.07 7.26 8.76
N THR A 63 18.71 6.22 8.24
CA THR A 63 18.29 4.83 8.36
C THR A 63 18.01 4.55 9.84
N PRO A 64 16.84 3.99 10.21
CA PRO A 64 16.63 3.51 11.57
C PRO A 64 17.75 2.54 11.94
N GLU A 65 18.22 2.63 13.19
CA GLU A 65 19.13 1.65 13.79
C GLU A 65 18.60 0.23 13.57
N GLU A 66 19.53 -0.71 13.44
CA GLU A 66 19.32 -2.11 13.09
C GLU A 66 18.01 -2.67 13.66
N SER A 67 17.18 -3.20 12.75
CA SER A 67 15.93 -3.88 13.06
C SER A 67 16.11 -4.83 14.24
N ASP A 68 15.23 -4.73 15.23
CA ASP A 68 15.12 -5.68 16.33
C ASP A 68 14.97 -7.10 15.75
N SER A 69 16.08 -7.85 15.76
CA SER A 69 16.22 -9.12 15.03
C SER A 69 15.13 -10.14 15.37
N GLY A 70 14.54 -10.04 16.57
CA GLY A 70 13.41 -10.86 17.00
C GLY A 70 12.11 -10.59 16.25
N THR A 71 11.80 -9.33 15.92
CA THR A 71 10.58 -8.98 15.17
C THR A 71 10.66 -9.48 13.72
N ALA A 72 11.82 -9.33 13.09
CA ALA A 72 12.04 -9.82 11.72
C ALA A 72 11.92 -11.35 11.65
N ALA A 73 12.43 -12.07 12.65
CA ALA A 73 12.28 -13.53 12.75
C ALA A 73 10.81 -13.94 12.90
N LYS A 74 10.06 -13.31 13.81
CA LYS A 74 8.62 -13.57 13.96
C LYS A 74 7.84 -13.35 12.67
N LEU A 75 8.10 -12.25 11.96
CA LEU A 75 7.44 -11.96 10.69
C LEU A 75 7.79 -12.98 9.59
N PHE A 76 9.01 -13.50 9.59
CA PHE A 76 9.42 -14.57 8.70
C PHE A 76 8.64 -15.87 9.01
N ASP A 77 8.52 -16.24 10.29
CA ASP A 77 7.76 -17.41 10.74
C ASP A 77 6.26 -17.27 10.45
N MET A 78 5.75 -16.03 10.45
CA MET A 78 4.39 -15.67 10.02
C MET A 78 4.20 -15.75 8.49
N GLY A 79 5.26 -16.08 7.73
CA GLY A 79 5.23 -16.32 6.29
C GLY A 79 5.57 -15.11 5.42
N PHE A 80 5.90 -13.94 5.98
CA PHE A 80 6.19 -12.76 5.17
C PHE A 80 7.53 -12.89 4.43
N PRO A 81 7.61 -12.50 3.14
CA PRO A 81 8.87 -12.49 2.41
C PRO A 81 9.77 -11.36 2.93
N LYS A 82 11.10 -11.56 2.87
CA LYS A 82 12.10 -10.60 3.37
C LYS A 82 11.87 -9.14 2.94
N ARG A 83 11.43 -8.93 1.70
CA ARG A 83 11.13 -7.59 1.15
C ARG A 83 10.00 -6.86 1.89
N ASP A 84 9.04 -7.61 2.42
CA ASP A 84 7.85 -7.06 3.09
C ASP A 84 8.11 -6.96 4.59
N ILE A 85 8.93 -7.85 5.16
CA ILE A 85 9.41 -7.76 6.55
C ILE A 85 10.08 -6.39 6.81
N ALA A 86 11.01 -5.98 5.94
CA ALA A 86 11.70 -4.70 6.10
C ALA A 86 10.72 -3.51 6.16
N LYS A 87 9.70 -3.51 5.29
CA LYS A 87 8.67 -2.46 5.26
C LYS A 87 7.79 -2.48 6.52
N ILE A 88 7.43 -3.67 7.00
CA ILE A 88 6.62 -3.81 8.23
C ILE A 88 7.39 -3.29 9.43
N VAL A 89 8.66 -3.68 9.57
CA VAL A 89 9.53 -3.23 10.64
C VAL A 89 9.74 -1.71 10.57
N GLU A 90 10.01 -1.16 9.39
CA GLU A 90 10.21 0.30 9.23
C GLU A 90 8.93 1.10 9.54
N SER A 91 7.77 0.57 9.17
CA SER A 91 6.47 1.23 9.36
C SER A 91 6.00 1.28 10.82
N GLY A 92 6.62 0.54 11.74
CA GLY A 92 6.11 0.42 13.11
C GLY A 92 7.16 0.33 14.20
N SER A 93 6.70 0.50 15.43
CA SER A 93 7.51 0.39 16.65
C SER A 93 6.70 -0.23 17.79
N ASN A 94 7.37 -0.62 18.88
CA ASN A 94 6.73 -1.25 20.04
C ASN A 94 5.94 -2.51 19.67
N PHE A 95 6.55 -3.39 18.89
CA PHE A 95 5.91 -4.63 18.45
C PHE A 95 5.59 -5.52 19.66
N ALA A 96 4.34 -5.95 19.74
CA ALA A 96 3.85 -6.86 20.75
C ALA A 96 3.01 -7.96 20.11
N ASP A 97 2.97 -9.13 20.75
CA ASP A 97 2.16 -10.25 20.26
C ASP A 97 0.67 -9.91 20.39
N HIS A 98 -0.09 -10.23 19.34
CA HIS A 98 -1.53 -10.07 19.30
C HIS A 98 -2.18 -11.38 18.88
N LYS A 99 -3.14 -11.87 19.68
CA LYS A 99 -3.86 -13.11 19.40
C LYS A 99 -5.08 -12.81 18.51
N PHE A 100 -5.08 -13.36 17.31
CA PHE A 100 -6.22 -13.31 16.39
C PHE A 100 -7.13 -14.51 16.60
N THR A 101 -8.43 -14.26 16.67
CA THR A 101 -9.45 -15.30 16.90
C THR A 101 -10.37 -15.46 15.70
N VAL A 102 -10.85 -16.67 15.43
CA VAL A 102 -11.75 -16.91 14.29
C VAL A 102 -13.03 -16.09 14.43
N GLY A 103 -13.43 -15.43 13.35
CA GLY A 103 -14.62 -14.57 13.31
C GLY A 103 -14.37 -13.11 13.72
N GLU A 104 -13.21 -12.82 14.31
CA GLU A 104 -12.76 -11.45 14.56
C GLU A 104 -12.73 -10.65 13.25
N LYS A 105 -13.04 -9.35 13.34
CA LYS A 105 -13.09 -8.44 12.21
C LYS A 105 -11.90 -7.50 12.24
N LEU A 106 -11.18 -7.46 11.13
CA LEU A 106 -10.09 -6.55 10.87
C LEU A 106 -10.50 -5.55 9.80
N TYR A 107 -9.96 -4.34 9.88
CA TYR A 107 -10.37 -3.24 9.03
C TYR A 107 -9.18 -2.57 8.35
N LYS A 108 -9.41 -2.02 7.17
CA LYS A 108 -8.46 -1.14 6.48
C LYS A 108 -9.20 0.05 5.89
N PHE A 109 -8.65 1.25 6.05
CA PHE A 109 -9.02 2.37 5.21
C PHE A 109 -8.41 2.19 3.82
N THR A 110 -9.21 2.43 2.78
CA THR A 110 -8.87 2.14 1.38
C THR A 110 -9.36 3.26 0.45
N GLY A 111 -9.15 3.08 -0.85
CA GLY A 111 -9.81 3.83 -1.90
C GLY A 111 -11.15 3.18 -2.31
N ASN A 112 -12.12 4.00 -2.74
CA ASN A 112 -13.37 3.53 -3.33
C ASN A 112 -13.16 2.46 -4.42
N GLY A 113 -13.97 1.40 -4.37
CA GLY A 113 -13.86 0.28 -5.32
C GLY A 113 -12.64 -0.62 -5.13
N TYR A 114 -11.79 -0.36 -4.14
CA TYR A 114 -10.59 -1.16 -3.86
C TYR A 114 -10.70 -1.90 -2.52
N VAL A 115 -10.69 -3.23 -2.60
CA VAL A 115 -10.51 -4.12 -1.45
C VAL A 115 -9.10 -4.70 -1.52
N PRO A 116 -8.17 -4.29 -0.64
CA PRO A 116 -6.83 -4.83 -0.59
C PRO A 116 -6.80 -6.36 -0.45
N ASN A 117 -5.72 -6.98 -0.97
CA ASN A 117 -5.46 -8.40 -0.73
C ASN A 117 -5.37 -8.68 0.79
N PRO A 118 -6.01 -9.75 1.30
CA PRO A 118 -5.96 -10.10 2.72
C PRO A 118 -4.56 -10.53 3.22
N ASN A 119 -3.68 -10.99 2.34
CA ASN A 119 -2.29 -11.35 2.66
C ASN A 119 -1.37 -10.13 2.70
N ASN A 120 -1.76 -9.10 3.47
CA ASN A 120 -1.04 -7.85 3.63
C ASN A 120 -0.94 -7.52 5.13
N ALA A 121 0.01 -6.69 5.53
CA ALA A 121 0.05 -6.13 6.88
C ALA A 121 -0.90 -4.91 7.04
N TYR A 122 -0.85 -4.24 8.18
CA TYR A 122 -1.46 -2.91 8.40
C TYR A 122 -2.99 -2.91 8.54
N PHE A 123 -3.53 -3.81 9.36
CA PHE A 123 -4.94 -3.81 9.73
C PHE A 123 -5.21 -2.97 10.98
N LEU A 124 -6.47 -2.63 11.20
CA LEU A 124 -7.01 -2.17 12.47
C LEU A 124 -7.89 -3.27 13.04
N ASP A 125 -7.96 -3.39 14.36
CA ASP A 125 -9.09 -4.05 15.02
C ASP A 125 -10.29 -3.08 15.10
N LYS A 126 -11.38 -3.55 15.70
CA LYS A 126 -12.58 -2.72 15.93
C LYS A 126 -12.26 -1.47 16.75
N LYS A 127 -11.43 -1.59 17.79
CA LYS A 127 -11.06 -0.45 18.64
C LYS A 127 -10.26 0.59 17.84
N GLY A 128 -9.29 0.17 17.04
CA GLY A 128 -8.50 1.06 16.18
C GLY A 128 -9.34 1.75 15.12
N LEU A 129 -10.33 1.05 14.55
CA LEU A 129 -11.32 1.65 13.66
C LEU A 129 -12.13 2.72 14.40
N GLU A 130 -12.73 2.39 15.54
CA GLU A 130 -13.56 3.29 16.35
C GLU A 130 -12.76 4.51 16.84
N ASP A 131 -11.52 4.33 17.28
CA ASP A 131 -10.63 5.42 17.69
C ASP A 131 -10.31 6.36 16.51
N THR A 132 -10.12 5.80 15.30
CA THR A 132 -9.86 6.58 14.10
C THR A 132 -11.12 7.36 13.67
N MET A 133 -12.27 6.69 13.66
CA MET A 133 -13.56 7.29 13.32
C MET A 133 -14.01 8.32 14.36
N GLY A 134 -13.71 8.13 15.65
CA GLY A 134 -14.00 9.10 16.70
C GLY A 134 -13.18 10.39 16.57
N LYS A 135 -11.95 10.30 16.05
CA LYS A 135 -11.07 11.46 15.83
C LYS A 135 -11.38 12.22 14.55
N PHE A 136 -11.74 11.50 13.47
CA PHE A 136 -11.83 12.08 12.13
C PHE A 136 -13.21 11.98 11.50
N GLY A 137 -14.17 11.33 12.16
CA GLY A 137 -15.56 11.27 11.73
C GLY A 137 -16.23 12.65 11.77
N LYS A 138 -17.16 12.85 10.85
CA LYS A 138 -17.97 14.06 10.72
C LYS A 138 -19.44 13.73 10.98
N SER A 139 -20.21 14.75 11.33
CA SER A 139 -21.63 14.60 11.66
C SER A 139 -22.51 14.17 10.49
N ASP A 140 -22.03 14.31 9.25
CA ASP A 140 -22.73 13.90 8.02
C ASP A 140 -22.48 12.41 7.66
N GLY A 141 -21.80 11.66 8.52
CA GLY A 141 -21.44 10.26 8.27
C GLY A 141 -20.20 10.06 7.40
N THR A 142 -19.55 11.14 6.96
CA THR A 142 -18.25 11.09 6.27
C THR A 142 -17.11 11.24 7.29
N TRP A 143 -15.86 11.20 6.82
CA TRP A 143 -14.70 11.49 7.68
C TRP A 143 -13.68 12.40 6.99
N ASP A 144 -12.73 12.91 7.77
CA ASP A 144 -11.57 13.62 7.25
C ASP A 144 -10.54 12.61 6.72
N ASN A 145 -10.65 12.33 5.42
CA ASN A 145 -9.74 11.45 4.70
C ASN A 145 -8.26 11.82 4.89
N TRP A 146 -7.95 13.12 4.97
CA TRP A 146 -6.57 13.59 5.14
C TRP A 146 -6.07 13.34 6.56
N GLY A 147 -6.90 13.64 7.56
CA GLY A 147 -6.65 13.30 8.96
C GLY A 147 -6.38 11.81 9.15
N VAL A 148 -7.21 10.95 8.55
CA VAL A 148 -7.02 9.48 8.56
C VAL A 148 -5.71 9.08 7.89
N LYS A 149 -5.41 9.60 6.69
CA LYS A 149 -4.15 9.34 5.98
C LYS A 149 -2.93 9.71 6.81
N ASN A 150 -2.95 10.86 7.48
CA ASN A 150 -1.88 11.32 8.36
C ASN A 150 -1.74 10.44 9.61
N HIS A 151 -2.86 10.09 10.25
CA HIS A 151 -2.87 9.30 11.48
C HIS A 151 -2.38 7.86 11.27
N LEU A 152 -2.77 7.26 10.14
CA LEU A 152 -2.43 5.88 9.80
C LEU A 152 -1.22 5.78 8.85
N ALA A 153 -0.58 6.91 8.53
CA ALA A 153 0.53 7.01 7.59
C ALA A 153 0.28 6.25 6.26
N LEU A 154 -0.93 6.39 5.71
CA LEU A 154 -1.37 5.60 4.56
C LEU A 154 -0.60 5.98 3.29
N PRO A 155 -0.29 5.01 2.40
CA PRO A 155 0.51 5.24 1.20
C PRO A 155 -0.17 6.19 0.20
N CYS A 156 0.62 6.67 -0.77
CA CYS A 156 0.22 7.80 -1.63
C CYS A 156 -1.03 7.51 -2.46
N SER A 157 -1.22 6.26 -2.86
CA SER A 157 -2.40 5.81 -3.61
C SER A 157 -3.66 5.64 -2.76
N ASN A 158 -3.53 5.64 -1.43
CA ASN A 158 -4.66 5.42 -0.53
C ASN A 158 -5.29 6.75 -0.12
N LEU A 159 -6.49 7.00 -0.64
CA LEU A 159 -7.28 8.18 -0.36
C LEU A 159 -8.04 8.12 0.97
N ALA A 160 -8.06 6.98 1.63
CA ALA A 160 -8.84 6.76 2.85
C ALA A 160 -10.30 7.22 2.70
N ASN A 161 -10.95 6.95 1.59
CA ASN A 161 -12.35 7.35 1.34
C ASN A 161 -13.33 6.16 1.34
N SER A 162 -12.82 4.97 1.65
CA SER A 162 -13.58 3.74 1.86
C SER A 162 -12.97 2.94 3.01
N ILE A 163 -13.71 1.96 3.51
CA ILE A 163 -13.22 0.98 4.50
C ILE A 163 -13.50 -0.41 3.95
N ALA A 164 -12.56 -1.33 4.14
CA ALA A 164 -12.75 -2.76 3.90
C ALA A 164 -12.71 -3.51 5.23
N GLU A 165 -13.64 -4.43 5.42
CA GLU A 165 -13.68 -5.37 6.55
C GLU A 165 -13.20 -6.74 6.09
N TYR A 166 -12.46 -7.43 6.95
CA TYR A 166 -11.92 -8.75 6.72
C TYR A 166 -12.20 -9.67 7.91
N PRO A 167 -12.74 -10.87 7.70
CA PRO A 167 -12.87 -11.85 8.77
C PRO A 167 -11.54 -12.59 8.99
N VAL A 168 -11.16 -12.81 10.24
CA VAL A 168 -10.14 -13.79 10.60
C VAL A 168 -10.73 -15.20 10.41
N LYS A 169 -10.08 -16.05 9.60
CA LYS A 169 -10.57 -17.39 9.27
C LYS A 169 -9.83 -18.53 9.99
N SER A 170 -8.69 -18.24 10.62
CA SER A 170 -7.95 -19.19 11.45
C SER A 170 -7.33 -18.47 12.64
N GLU A 171 -7.23 -19.16 13.78
CA GLU A 171 -6.51 -18.60 14.93
C GLU A 171 -5.03 -18.47 14.62
N SER A 172 -4.40 -17.39 15.10
CA SER A 172 -2.95 -17.23 15.02
C SER A 172 -2.46 -16.18 16.01
N THR A 173 -1.17 -16.19 16.29
CA THR A 173 -0.49 -15.06 16.92
C THR A 173 0.18 -14.25 15.83
N GLY A 174 -0.13 -12.96 15.76
CA GLY A 174 0.62 -11.99 14.95
C GLY A 174 1.10 -10.84 15.81
N LEU A 175 1.22 -9.65 15.22
CA LEU A 175 1.83 -8.50 15.88
C LEU A 175 0.92 -7.28 15.89
N SER A 176 0.90 -6.55 17.00
CA SER A 176 0.46 -5.16 17.08
C SER A 176 1.67 -4.23 17.16
N SER A 177 1.59 -3.05 16.56
CA SER A 177 2.62 -2.01 16.69
C SER A 177 2.05 -0.61 16.59
N SER A 178 2.78 0.37 17.14
CA SER A 178 2.55 1.79 16.86
C SER A 178 2.98 2.09 15.43
N ILE A 179 2.23 2.93 14.72
CA ILE A 179 2.55 3.38 13.36
C ILE A 179 3.61 4.49 13.43
N ASN A 180 4.76 4.26 12.82
CA ASN A 180 5.85 5.24 12.74
C ASN A 180 5.56 6.35 11.73
N PRO A 181 6.25 7.50 11.83
CA PRO A 181 6.18 8.55 10.82
C PRO A 181 6.72 8.11 9.45
N ALA A 182 5.94 8.32 8.40
CA ALA A 182 6.30 8.07 7.01
C ALA A 182 6.49 9.38 6.23
N THR A 183 7.02 9.27 5.02
CA THR A 183 7.22 10.40 4.11
C THR A 183 6.82 9.99 2.70
N GLU A 184 6.11 10.86 2.00
CA GLU A 184 5.73 10.65 0.60
C GLU A 184 6.38 11.71 -0.28
N ASN A 185 7.07 11.27 -1.33
CA ASN A 185 7.55 12.19 -2.35
C ASN A 185 6.39 12.53 -3.29
N TYR A 186 6.25 13.81 -3.61
CA TYR A 186 5.24 14.29 -4.54
C TYR A 186 5.85 15.30 -5.50
N PHE A 187 5.24 15.39 -6.68
CA PHE A 187 5.60 16.38 -7.69
C PHE A 187 4.36 17.23 -7.99
N VAL A 188 4.44 18.53 -7.67
CA VAL A 188 3.34 19.48 -7.91
C VAL A 188 3.89 20.68 -8.68
N ASP A 189 3.30 20.93 -9.85
CA ASP A 189 3.55 22.11 -10.69
C ASP A 189 5.04 22.38 -10.97
N GLY A 190 5.82 21.34 -11.27
CA GLY A 190 7.24 21.48 -11.61
C GLY A 190 8.19 21.41 -10.42
N ALA A 191 7.67 21.26 -9.20
CA ALA A 191 8.48 21.16 -7.98
C ALA A 191 8.31 19.80 -7.32
N ASP A 192 9.44 19.17 -7.01
CA ASP A 192 9.50 18.05 -6.07
C ASP A 192 9.30 18.56 -4.64
N GLY A 193 8.63 17.76 -3.84
CA GLY A 193 8.69 17.88 -2.39
C GLY A 193 8.36 16.59 -1.69
N THR A 194 8.42 16.64 -0.36
CA THR A 194 8.13 15.50 0.50
C THR A 194 7.05 15.89 1.51
N LEU A 195 5.98 15.12 1.58
CA LEU A 195 4.94 15.22 2.57
C LEU A 195 5.31 14.36 3.77
N GLY A 196 5.30 14.94 4.97
CA GLY A 196 5.42 14.19 6.22
C GLY A 196 4.06 13.59 6.64
N LEU A 197 4.04 12.29 6.93
CA LEU A 197 2.92 11.61 7.55
C LEU A 197 3.31 11.24 8.98
N PRO A 198 2.74 11.88 10.02
CA PRO A 198 3.23 11.71 11.39
C PRO A 198 2.96 10.32 11.96
N GLY A 199 1.95 9.60 11.46
CA GLY A 199 1.54 8.32 12.04
C GLY A 199 0.91 8.51 13.42
N GLY A 200 1.12 7.52 14.30
CA GLY A 200 0.63 7.53 15.68
C GLY A 200 -0.64 6.71 15.95
N GLY A 201 -1.21 6.05 14.93
CA GLY A 201 -2.19 4.99 15.13
C GLY A 201 -1.55 3.69 15.62
N THR A 202 -2.39 2.67 15.83
CA THR A 202 -1.96 1.28 16.05
C THR A 202 -2.29 0.47 14.82
N GLN A 203 -1.38 -0.41 14.41
CA GLN A 203 -1.59 -1.35 13.32
C GLN A 203 -1.43 -2.79 13.78
N LEU A 204 -2.13 -3.69 13.12
CA LEU A 204 -2.11 -5.12 13.32
C LEU A 204 -1.54 -5.82 12.08
N THR A 205 -0.70 -6.81 12.32
CA THR A 205 -0.09 -7.67 11.30
C THR A 205 -0.42 -9.12 11.66
N PRO A 206 -1.49 -9.69 11.08
CA PRO A 206 -1.78 -11.11 11.21
C PRO A 206 -0.81 -11.95 10.36
N GLY A 207 -0.71 -13.25 10.66
CA GLY A 207 0.04 -14.19 9.82
C GLY A 207 -0.52 -14.29 8.40
N LEU A 208 0.32 -14.64 7.42
CA LEU A 208 -0.16 -14.85 6.06
C LEU A 208 -1.14 -16.01 6.02
N GLY A 209 -2.24 -15.84 5.27
CA GLY A 209 -3.31 -16.83 5.20
C GLY A 209 -4.27 -16.84 6.38
N THR A 210 -4.03 -16.08 7.46
CA THR A 210 -4.94 -15.98 8.61
C THR A 210 -6.25 -15.26 8.27
N VAL A 211 -6.19 -14.31 7.34
CA VAL A 211 -7.30 -13.41 7.02
C VAL A 211 -8.05 -13.90 5.78
N GLY A 212 -9.38 -13.88 5.85
CA GLY A 212 -10.30 -14.17 4.75
C GLY A 212 -10.42 -13.00 3.76
N ASN A 213 -11.14 -13.20 2.66
CA ASN A 213 -11.35 -12.13 1.70
C ASN A 213 -12.12 -10.96 2.32
N GLY A 214 -11.71 -9.74 1.95
CA GLY A 214 -12.37 -8.54 2.43
C GLY A 214 -13.66 -8.22 1.69
N THR A 215 -14.52 -7.44 2.33
CA THR A 215 -15.71 -6.85 1.75
C THR A 215 -15.75 -5.36 2.06
N PRO A 216 -16.40 -4.53 1.22
CA PRO A 216 -16.68 -3.15 1.59
C PRO A 216 -17.39 -3.08 2.95
N TYR A 217 -16.92 -2.20 3.83
CA TYR A 217 -17.55 -1.92 5.10
C TYR A 217 -18.42 -0.68 4.97
N THR A 218 -19.65 -0.78 5.45
CA THR A 218 -20.56 0.37 5.60
C THR A 218 -20.71 0.62 7.09
N PRO A 219 -20.26 1.79 7.61
CA PRO A 219 -20.41 2.16 9.01
C PRO A 219 -21.86 2.16 9.50
#